data_AF-A0A8S2R2I3-F1
#
_entry.id   AF-A0A8S2R2I3-F1
#
_cell.length_a   1.000
_cell.length_b   1.000
_cell.length_c   1.000
_cell.angle_alpha   90.00
_cell.angle_beta   90.00
_cell.angle_gamma   90.00
#
_symmetry.space_group_name_H-M   'P 1'
#
loop_
_entity.id
_entity.type
_entity.pdbx_description
1 polymer ?
#
loop_
_entity_poly.entity_id
_entity_poly.type
_entity_poly.pdbx_seq_one_letter_code
_entity_poly.pdbx_strand_id
1 'polypeptide(L)'
;ELYFLPRAYNNHQNPQRTIDLFNGMQETDKIKPNNISFILFFQACIQLQLFEQGKALHEELKQKTSNYMKNKELSNQIVAMYIASGDYAIAEEYFNQIKDPSVTNYVGIMNYYNQLKNWERTIQLYDKMKSQRKTQADVPTYLTVLTAIKEMKNIEAAKQVEQDLIKQNLWHNHAEIQNILGEILGNTE
;
A
#
# COMPACT_ATOMS: atom_id res chain seq x y z
N GLU A 1 26.15 -15.43 3.55
CA GLU A 1 24.73 -15.01 3.37
C GLU A 1 23.92 -15.01 4.69
N LEU A 2 24.01 -16.05 5.52
CA LEU A 2 23.23 -16.19 6.77
C LEU A 2 23.53 -15.20 7.92
N TYR A 3 24.63 -14.43 7.90
CA TYR A 3 24.97 -13.49 8.98
C TYR A 3 24.31 -12.10 8.86
N PHE A 4 23.90 -11.71 7.66
CA PHE A 4 23.34 -10.37 7.41
C PHE A 4 21.82 -10.35 7.34
N LEU A 5 21.19 -11.41 6.82
CA LEU A 5 19.73 -11.50 6.75
C LEU A 5 19.05 -11.40 8.14
N PRO A 6 19.48 -12.14 9.18
CA PRO A 6 18.91 -12.01 10.52
C PRO A 6 19.20 -10.65 11.18
N ARG A 7 20.34 -10.02 10.88
CA ARG A 7 20.68 -8.67 11.38
C ARG A 7 19.86 -7.59 10.69
N ALA A 8 19.68 -7.67 9.37
CA ALA A 8 18.84 -6.75 8.62
C ALA A 8 17.35 -6.89 9.04
N TYR A 9 16.89 -8.12 9.28
CA TYR A 9 15.57 -8.39 9.84
C TYR A 9 15.42 -7.87 11.29
N ASN A 10 16.43 -8.04 12.15
CA ASN A 10 16.40 -7.41 13.49
C ASN A 10 16.55 -5.87 13.45
N ASN A 11 17.17 -5.32 12.40
CA ASN A 11 17.35 -3.88 12.21
C ASN A 11 16.14 -3.19 11.57
N HIS A 12 14.99 -3.84 11.39
CA HIS A 12 13.72 -3.14 11.15
C HIS A 12 13.44 -2.04 12.21
N GLN A 13 14.13 -2.08 13.36
CA GLN A 13 14.07 -1.08 14.42
C GLN A 13 15.02 0.13 14.21
N ASN A 14 15.96 0.08 13.26
CA ASN A 14 16.84 1.21 12.93
C ASN A 14 16.99 1.36 11.41
N PRO A 15 16.20 2.25 10.77
CA PRO A 15 16.22 2.42 9.33
C PRO A 15 17.55 2.95 8.80
N GLN A 16 18.25 3.82 9.55
CA GLN A 16 19.54 4.36 9.09
C GLN A 16 20.58 3.23 8.91
N ARG A 17 20.66 2.33 9.90
CA ARG A 17 21.56 1.18 9.82
C ARG A 17 21.22 0.26 8.65
N THR A 18 19.95 0.17 8.26
CA THR A 18 19.53 -0.62 7.09
C THR A 18 20.08 -0.02 5.80
N ILE A 19 20.03 1.32 5.65
CA ILE A 19 20.63 2.04 4.52
C ILE A 19 22.14 1.80 4.48
N ASP A 20 22.84 1.96 5.61
CA ASP A 20 24.30 1.79 5.68
C ASP A 20 24.73 0.38 5.28
N LEU A 21 24.00 -0.65 5.75
CA LEU A 21 24.26 -2.04 5.40
C LEU A 21 24.01 -2.32 3.92
N PHE A 22 22.96 -1.74 3.34
CA PHE A 22 22.65 -1.89 1.92
C PHE A 22 23.74 -1.26 1.04
N ASN A 23 24.17 -0.03 1.37
CA ASN A 23 25.25 0.65 0.65
C ASN A 23 26.55 -0.16 0.71
N GLY A 24 26.89 -0.70 1.88
CA GLY A 24 28.03 -1.61 2.02
C GLY A 24 27.92 -2.91 1.19
N MET A 25 26.70 -3.41 0.94
CA MET A 25 26.50 -4.53 0.00
C MET A 25 26.76 -4.11 -1.45
N GLN A 26 26.42 -2.87 -1.84
CA GLN A 26 26.69 -2.37 -3.19
C GLN A 26 28.19 -2.14 -3.45
N GLU A 27 28.95 -1.77 -2.42
CA GLU A 27 30.39 -1.47 -2.52
C GLU A 27 31.27 -2.74 -2.57
N THR A 28 30.78 -3.88 -2.10
CA THR A 28 31.59 -5.11 -2.02
C THR A 28 31.17 -6.15 -3.06
N ASP A 29 32.14 -6.76 -3.75
CA ASP A 29 31.86 -7.86 -4.70
C ASP A 29 31.43 -9.17 -4.03
N LYS A 30 31.51 -9.25 -2.70
CA LYS A 30 31.31 -10.49 -1.93
C LYS A 30 29.85 -10.80 -1.67
N ILE A 31 28.98 -9.80 -1.51
CA ILE A 31 27.58 -9.98 -1.14
C ILE A 31 26.73 -9.01 -1.97
N LYS A 32 25.96 -9.55 -2.92
CA LYS A 32 25.07 -8.73 -3.76
C LYS A 32 23.72 -8.52 -3.08
N PRO A 33 23.12 -7.32 -3.17
CA PRO A 33 21.74 -7.10 -2.74
C PRO A 33 20.77 -8.06 -3.45
N ASN A 34 19.80 -8.58 -2.70
CA ASN A 34 18.70 -9.40 -3.22
C ASN A 34 17.35 -8.70 -2.98
N ASN A 35 16.24 -9.32 -3.41
CA ASN A 35 14.90 -8.73 -3.26
C ASN A 35 14.58 -8.29 -1.83
N ILE A 36 15.00 -9.06 -0.82
CA ILE A 36 14.80 -8.71 0.59
C ILE A 36 15.60 -7.45 0.93
N SER A 37 16.87 -7.36 0.52
CA SER A 37 17.69 -6.16 0.71
C SER A 37 17.02 -4.90 0.15
N PHE A 38 16.46 -4.99 -1.07
CA PHE A 38 15.75 -3.86 -1.70
C PHE A 38 14.46 -3.50 -0.94
N ILE A 39 13.68 -4.49 -0.53
CA ILE A 39 12.45 -4.26 0.25
C ILE A 39 12.78 -3.48 1.53
N LEU A 40 13.79 -3.94 2.28
CA LEU A 40 14.22 -3.31 3.53
C LEU A 40 14.73 -1.88 3.30
N PHE A 41 15.49 -1.66 2.22
CA PHE A 41 15.95 -0.33 1.86
C PHE A 41 14.78 0.62 1.59
N PHE A 42 13.81 0.22 0.75
CA PHE A 42 12.63 1.04 0.49
C PHE A 42 11.81 1.33 1.74
N GLN A 43 11.67 0.35 2.64
CA GLN A 43 11.01 0.58 3.94
C GLN A 43 11.76 1.60 4.80
N ALA A 44 13.10 1.51 4.86
CA ALA A 44 13.92 2.49 5.57
C ALA A 44 13.82 3.89 4.96
N CYS A 45 13.80 3.99 3.62
CA CYS A 45 13.55 5.26 2.94
C CYS A 45 12.19 5.87 3.30
N ILE A 46 11.12 5.07 3.37
CA ILE A 46 9.80 5.55 3.79
C ILE A 46 9.85 6.06 5.24
N GLN A 47 10.46 5.30 6.15
CA GLN A 47 10.55 5.67 7.57
C GLN A 47 11.37 6.95 7.80
N LEU A 48 12.44 7.14 7.04
CA LEU A 48 13.33 8.31 7.13
C LEU A 48 12.96 9.43 6.17
N GLN A 49 11.89 9.28 5.37
CA GLN A 49 11.48 10.21 4.32
C GLN A 49 12.58 10.48 3.26
N LEU A 50 13.47 9.51 3.02
CA LEU A 50 14.54 9.57 2.01
C LEU A 50 14.01 9.16 0.62
N PHE A 51 12.95 9.81 0.17
CA PHE A 51 12.22 9.39 -1.04
C PHE A 51 13.07 9.48 -2.30
N GLU A 52 13.85 10.55 -2.48
CA GLU A 52 14.72 10.71 -3.65
C GLU A 52 15.79 9.60 -3.74
N GLN A 53 16.29 9.13 -2.59
CA GLN A 53 17.22 8.01 -2.54
C GLN A 53 16.54 6.70 -2.94
N GLY A 54 15.30 6.48 -2.47
CA GLY A 54 14.47 5.35 -2.89
C GLY A 54 14.19 5.36 -4.40
N LYS A 55 13.80 6.51 -4.97
CA LYS A 55 13.55 6.66 -6.41
C LYS A 55 14.81 6.38 -7.23
N ALA A 56 15.96 6.94 -6.82
CA ALA A 56 17.23 6.69 -7.48
C ALA A 56 17.60 5.20 -7.50
N LEU A 57 17.43 4.50 -6.38
CA LEU A 57 17.69 3.06 -6.31
C LEU A 57 16.73 2.25 -7.18
N HIS A 58 15.46 2.65 -7.24
CA HIS A 58 14.48 1.98 -8.10
C HIS A 58 14.84 2.11 -9.59
N GLU A 59 15.26 3.30 -10.05
CA GLU A 59 15.74 3.50 -11.42
C GLU A 59 17.00 2.67 -11.72
N GLU A 60 17.95 2.61 -10.77
CA GLU A 60 19.13 1.74 -10.88
C GLU A 60 18.73 0.26 -11.02
N LEU A 61 17.76 -0.20 -10.22
CA LEU A 61 17.27 -1.57 -10.25
C LEU A 61 16.62 -1.90 -11.61
N LYS A 62 15.82 -0.97 -12.15
CA LYS A 62 15.17 -1.09 -13.46
C LYS A 62 16.18 -1.22 -14.60
N GLN A 63 17.29 -0.49 -14.53
CA GLN A 63 18.38 -0.57 -15.52
C GLN A 63 19.16 -1.89 -15.44
N LYS A 64 19.31 -2.46 -14.24
CA LYS A 64 20.08 -3.70 -14.02
C LYS A 64 19.33 -4.97 -14.39
N THR A 65 18.00 -5.00 -14.27
CA THR A 65 17.23 -6.21 -14.53
C THR A 65 15.80 -5.92 -14.95
N SER A 66 15.29 -6.66 -15.94
CA SER A 66 13.87 -6.62 -16.32
C SER A 66 12.97 -7.41 -15.35
N ASN A 67 13.55 -8.12 -14.37
CA ASN A 67 12.81 -9.01 -13.47
C ASN A 67 12.41 -8.37 -12.15
N TYR A 68 12.67 -7.07 -11.93
CA TYR A 68 12.44 -6.40 -10.65
C TYR A 68 10.97 -6.44 -10.18
N MET A 69 10.00 -6.47 -11.10
CA MET A 69 8.57 -6.59 -10.77
C MET A 69 8.06 -8.04 -10.63
N LYS A 70 8.91 -9.07 -10.80
CA LYS A 70 8.47 -10.48 -10.71
C LYS A 70 8.24 -10.95 -9.28
N ASN A 71 8.94 -10.37 -8.30
CA ASN A 71 8.74 -10.70 -6.90
C ASN A 71 7.56 -9.89 -6.34
N LYS A 72 6.57 -10.59 -5.75
CA LYS A 72 5.34 -9.98 -5.25
C LYS A 72 5.62 -8.94 -4.17
N GLU A 73 6.48 -9.27 -3.21
CA GLU A 73 6.76 -8.42 -2.06
C GLU A 73 7.52 -7.15 -2.50
N LEU A 74 8.52 -7.29 -3.37
CA LEU A 74 9.30 -6.19 -3.91
C LEU A 74 8.44 -5.24 -4.75
N SER A 75 7.65 -5.77 -5.69
CA SER A 75 6.77 -4.96 -6.53
C SER A 75 5.76 -4.17 -5.68
N ASN A 76 5.17 -4.78 -4.66
CA ASN A 76 4.28 -4.08 -3.73
C ASN A 76 5.01 -3.00 -2.92
N GLN A 77 6.25 -3.27 -2.48
CA GLN A 77 7.04 -2.30 -1.73
C GLN A 77 7.46 -1.09 -2.57
N ILE A 78 7.73 -1.28 -3.87
CA ILE A 78 8.03 -0.19 -4.81
C ILE A 78 6.82 0.74 -4.92
N VAL A 79 5.62 0.21 -5.10
CA VAL A 79 4.38 1.01 -5.12
C VAL A 79 4.19 1.76 -3.81
N ALA A 80 4.40 1.11 -2.67
CA ALA A 80 4.29 1.75 -1.36
C ALA A 80 5.27 2.93 -1.19
N MET A 81 6.49 2.82 -1.75
CA MET A 81 7.48 3.92 -1.74
C MET A 81 6.97 5.13 -2.52
N TYR A 82 6.42 4.92 -3.73
CA TYR A 82 5.86 6.03 -4.51
C TYR A 82 4.62 6.64 -3.87
N ILE A 83 3.72 5.84 -3.29
CA ILE A 83 2.58 6.33 -2.50
C ILE A 83 3.06 7.21 -1.35
N ALA A 84 4.06 6.76 -0.58
CA ALA A 84 4.59 7.50 0.55
C ALA A 84 5.29 8.81 0.14
N SER A 85 5.91 8.84 -1.05
CA SER A 85 6.54 10.04 -1.59
C SER A 85 5.58 11.05 -2.22
N GLY A 86 4.30 10.69 -2.38
CA GLY A 86 3.29 11.55 -3.03
C GLY A 86 3.29 11.49 -4.57
N ASP A 87 4.15 10.69 -5.19
CA ASP A 87 4.23 10.48 -6.63
C ASP A 87 3.14 9.50 -7.12
N TYR A 88 1.88 9.86 -6.88
CA TYR A 88 0.75 8.96 -7.06
C TYR A 88 0.52 8.50 -8.50
N ALA A 89 0.87 9.31 -9.49
CA ALA A 89 0.77 8.91 -10.90
C ALA A 89 1.70 7.72 -11.21
N ILE A 90 2.94 7.75 -10.68
CA ILE A 90 3.91 6.66 -10.83
C ILE A 90 3.47 5.45 -9.99
N ALA A 91 2.96 5.69 -8.78
CA ALA A 91 2.40 4.64 -7.95
C ALA A 91 1.25 3.89 -8.65
N GLU A 92 0.31 4.61 -9.26
CA GLU A 92 -0.81 4.07 -10.01
C GLU A 92 -0.35 3.27 -11.24
N GLU A 93 0.65 3.76 -11.97
CA GLU A 93 1.24 3.05 -13.12
C GLU A 93 1.76 1.67 -12.70
N TYR A 94 2.60 1.61 -11.65
CA TYR A 94 3.15 0.34 -11.18
C TYR A 94 2.11 -0.53 -10.47
N PHE A 95 1.17 0.07 -9.74
CA PHE A 95 0.06 -0.64 -9.13
C PHE A 95 -0.74 -1.45 -10.16
N ASN A 96 -1.02 -0.85 -11.32
CA ASN A 96 -1.76 -1.52 -12.40
C ASN A 96 -0.99 -2.67 -13.07
N GLN A 97 0.33 -2.76 -12.88
CA GLN A 97 1.17 -3.85 -13.37
C GLN A 97 1.20 -5.05 -12.40
N ILE A 98 0.79 -4.86 -11.15
CA ILE A 98 0.85 -5.91 -10.11
C ILE A 98 -0.42 -6.77 -10.16
N LYS A 99 -0.24 -8.09 -10.27
CA LYS A 99 -1.34 -9.07 -10.28
C LYS A 99 -2.07 -9.20 -8.94
N ASP A 100 -1.34 -9.03 -7.85
CA ASP A 100 -1.81 -9.26 -6.47
C ASP A 100 -1.35 -8.12 -5.55
N PRO A 101 -1.96 -6.92 -5.67
CA PRO A 101 -1.59 -5.78 -4.86
C PRO A 101 -1.98 -5.97 -3.38
N SER A 102 -1.15 -5.45 -2.48
CA SER A 102 -1.40 -5.46 -1.05
C SER A 102 -2.57 -4.53 -0.67
N VAL A 103 -3.23 -4.83 0.45
CA VAL A 103 -4.29 -3.98 1.01
C VAL A 103 -3.82 -2.54 1.19
N THR A 104 -2.60 -2.35 1.71
CA THR A 104 -1.98 -1.03 1.89
C THR A 104 -1.86 -0.25 0.57
N ASN A 105 -1.50 -0.91 -0.53
CA ASN A 105 -1.41 -0.26 -1.83
C ASN A 105 -2.79 0.13 -2.37
N TYR A 106 -3.80 -0.74 -2.22
CA TYR A 106 -5.19 -0.39 -2.53
C TYR A 106 -5.64 0.86 -1.77
N VAL A 107 -5.44 0.87 -0.45
CA VAL A 107 -5.81 2.00 0.42
C VAL A 107 -5.07 3.28 0.02
N GLY A 108 -3.77 3.20 -0.27
CA GLY A 108 -3.00 4.36 -0.69
C GLY A 108 -3.48 4.98 -2.01
N ILE A 109 -3.80 4.17 -3.02
CA ILE A 109 -4.35 4.66 -4.29
C ILE A 109 -5.79 5.17 -4.13
N MET A 110 -6.62 4.52 -3.30
CA MET A 110 -7.97 5.04 -2.99
C MET A 110 -7.90 6.39 -2.28
N ASN A 111 -6.98 6.58 -1.34
CA ASN A 111 -6.76 7.87 -0.69
C ASN A 111 -6.35 8.95 -1.68
N TYR A 112 -5.50 8.61 -2.65
CA TYR A 112 -5.15 9.52 -3.74
C TYR A 112 -6.38 9.94 -4.55
N TYR A 113 -7.24 9.01 -4.95
CA TYR A 113 -8.49 9.36 -5.64
C TYR A 113 -9.40 10.23 -4.78
N ASN A 114 -9.51 9.96 -3.48
CA ASN A 114 -10.27 10.80 -2.55
C ASN A 114 -9.71 12.22 -2.47
N GLN A 115 -8.38 12.40 -2.43
CA GLN A 115 -7.76 13.73 -2.45
C GLN A 115 -8.10 14.50 -3.73
N LEU A 116 -8.20 13.80 -4.86
CA LEU A 116 -8.64 14.36 -6.14
C LEU A 116 -10.15 14.52 -6.26
N LYS A 117 -10.91 14.20 -5.21
CA LYS A 117 -12.39 14.17 -5.19
C LYS A 117 -13.00 13.25 -6.25
N ASN A 118 -12.27 12.20 -6.62
CA ASN A 118 -12.71 11.20 -7.58
C ASN A 118 -13.31 9.99 -6.85
N TRP A 119 -14.46 10.23 -6.23
CA TRP A 119 -15.16 9.28 -5.37
C TRP A 119 -15.56 8.01 -6.12
N GLU A 120 -15.97 8.16 -7.38
CA GLU A 120 -16.35 7.05 -8.26
C GLU A 120 -15.16 6.09 -8.46
N ARG A 121 -13.95 6.61 -8.72
CA ARG A 121 -12.76 5.76 -8.86
C ARG A 121 -12.38 5.06 -7.55
N THR A 122 -12.59 5.71 -6.40
CA THR A 122 -12.40 5.06 -5.09
C THR A 122 -13.31 3.85 -4.94
N ILE A 123 -14.61 4.00 -5.23
CA ILE A 123 -15.58 2.90 -5.14
C ILE A 123 -15.27 1.80 -6.17
N GLN A 124 -14.95 2.17 -7.42
CA GLN A 124 -14.56 1.20 -8.45
C GLN A 124 -13.31 0.40 -8.06
N LEU A 125 -12.33 1.04 -7.44
CA LEU A 125 -11.12 0.37 -6.97
C LEU A 125 -11.40 -0.58 -5.80
N TYR A 126 -12.32 -0.20 -4.90
CA TYR A 126 -12.81 -1.09 -3.85
C TYR A 126 -13.55 -2.31 -4.42
N ASP A 127 -14.43 -2.13 -5.42
CA ASP A 127 -15.09 -3.25 -6.08
C ASP A 127 -14.11 -4.18 -6.79
N LYS A 128 -13.09 -3.62 -7.45
CA LYS A 128 -11.97 -4.38 -8.03
C LYS A 128 -11.26 -5.20 -6.94
N MET A 129 -10.97 -4.61 -5.78
CA MET A 129 -10.33 -5.30 -4.65
C MET A 129 -11.19 -6.48 -4.18
N LYS A 130 -12.51 -6.29 -4.00
CA LYS A 130 -13.46 -7.36 -3.60
C LYS A 130 -13.51 -8.52 -4.58
N SER A 131 -13.37 -8.24 -5.87
CA SER A 131 -13.35 -9.30 -6.91
C SER A 131 -12.10 -10.18 -6.85
N GLN A 132 -11.05 -9.74 -6.16
CA GLN A 132 -9.82 -10.50 -6.01
C GLN A 132 -9.89 -11.45 -4.81
N ARG A 133 -9.65 -12.74 -5.05
CA ARG A 133 -9.74 -13.79 -4.01
C ARG A 133 -8.68 -13.69 -2.90
N LYS A 134 -7.58 -12.97 -3.12
CA LYS A 134 -6.37 -13.01 -2.27
C LYS A 134 -6.21 -11.83 -1.33
N THR A 135 -6.93 -10.74 -1.58
CA THR A 135 -6.78 -9.49 -0.84
C THR A 135 -8.11 -9.16 -0.19
N GLN A 136 -8.15 -9.17 1.13
CA GLN A 136 -9.36 -8.90 1.89
C GLN A 136 -9.33 -7.46 2.41
N ALA A 137 -10.49 -6.79 2.34
CA ALA A 137 -10.66 -5.46 2.91
C ALA A 137 -10.44 -5.50 4.42
N ASP A 138 -9.75 -4.49 4.94
CA ASP A 138 -9.56 -4.25 6.36
C ASP A 138 -10.22 -2.93 6.78
N VAL A 139 -10.13 -2.59 8.07
CA VAL A 139 -10.72 -1.36 8.62
C VAL A 139 -10.28 -0.09 7.86
N PRO A 140 -8.97 0.14 7.59
CA PRO A 140 -8.52 1.25 6.73
C PRO A 140 -9.19 1.28 5.36
N THR A 141 -9.39 0.11 4.73
CA THR A 141 -10.10 -0.01 3.45
C THR A 141 -11.52 0.53 3.56
N TYR A 142 -12.27 0.09 4.58
CA TYR A 142 -13.66 0.51 4.80
C TYR A 142 -13.79 2.00 5.11
N LEU A 143 -12.95 2.56 5.98
CA LEU A 143 -12.95 4.00 6.28
C LEU A 143 -12.68 4.84 5.03
N THR A 144 -11.73 4.38 4.20
CA THR A 144 -11.36 5.08 2.97
C THR A 144 -12.51 5.10 1.95
N VAL A 145 -13.18 3.96 1.73
CA VAL A 145 -14.31 3.90 0.78
C VAL A 145 -15.55 4.59 1.34
N LEU A 146 -15.81 4.51 2.65
CA LEU A 146 -16.94 5.19 3.28
C LEU A 146 -16.84 6.71 3.21
N THR A 147 -15.62 7.25 3.24
CA THR A 147 -15.38 8.68 3.00
C THR A 147 -15.89 9.10 1.61
N ALA A 148 -15.55 8.34 0.57
CA ALA A 148 -16.05 8.60 -0.79
C ALA A 148 -17.58 8.44 -0.89
N ILE A 149 -18.13 7.38 -0.30
CA ILE A 149 -19.57 7.08 -0.30
C ILE A 149 -20.36 8.20 0.39
N LYS A 150 -19.84 8.73 1.51
CA LYS A 150 -20.45 9.84 2.25
C LYS A 150 -20.54 11.10 1.41
N GLU A 151 -19.44 11.49 0.75
CA GLU A 151 -19.41 12.67 -0.13
C GLU A 151 -20.37 12.54 -1.31
N MET A 152 -20.51 11.32 -1.87
CA MET A 152 -21.47 11.04 -2.93
C MET A 152 -22.91 10.89 -2.44
N LYS A 153 -23.14 10.77 -1.14
CA LYS A 153 -24.43 10.40 -0.53
C LYS A 153 -25.01 9.11 -1.14
N ASN A 154 -24.14 8.15 -1.46
CA ASN A 154 -24.54 6.92 -2.14
C ASN A 154 -25.01 5.86 -1.13
N ILE A 155 -26.30 5.87 -0.82
CA ILE A 155 -26.94 4.97 0.15
C ILE A 155 -26.77 3.49 -0.25
N GLU A 156 -26.85 3.18 -1.55
CA GLU A 156 -26.73 1.80 -2.02
C GLU A 156 -25.33 1.24 -1.77
N ALA A 157 -24.29 2.02 -2.08
CA ALA A 157 -22.91 1.63 -1.79
C ALA A 157 -22.67 1.48 -0.27
N ALA A 158 -23.27 2.35 0.55
CA ALA A 158 -23.20 2.24 2.01
C ALA A 158 -23.79 0.93 2.53
N LYS A 159 -24.97 0.52 2.02
CA LYS A 159 -25.60 -0.76 2.37
C LYS A 159 -24.75 -1.97 1.96
N GLN A 160 -24.09 -1.90 0.81
CA GLN A 160 -23.18 -2.96 0.37
C GLN A 160 -21.98 -3.10 1.32
N VAL A 161 -21.38 -1.96 1.72
CA VAL A 161 -20.27 -1.95 2.69
C VAL A 161 -20.72 -2.50 4.05
N GLU A 162 -21.89 -2.13 4.54
CA GLU A 162 -22.47 -2.69 5.77
C GLU A 162 -22.60 -4.21 5.70
N GLN A 163 -23.14 -4.75 4.60
CA GLN A 163 -23.25 -6.20 4.40
C GLN A 163 -21.88 -6.89 4.38
N ASP A 164 -20.88 -6.26 3.76
CA ASP A 164 -19.52 -6.81 3.67
C ASP A 164 -18.82 -6.85 5.04
N LEU A 165 -19.02 -5.81 5.87
CA LEU A 165 -18.54 -5.77 7.25
C LEU A 165 -19.16 -6.87 8.13
N ILE A 166 -20.46 -7.12 7.98
CA ILE A 166 -21.17 -8.20 8.69
C ILE A 166 -20.60 -9.56 8.27
N LYS A 167 -20.46 -9.81 6.97
CA LYS A 167 -19.90 -11.08 6.45
C LYS A 167 -18.48 -11.35 6.95
N GLN A 168 -17.69 -10.30 7.19
CA GLN A 168 -16.32 -10.42 7.68
C GLN A 168 -16.21 -10.39 9.22
N ASN A 169 -17.33 -10.34 9.94
CA ASN A 169 -17.39 -10.20 11.41
C ASN A 169 -16.66 -8.94 11.95
N LEU A 170 -16.55 -7.90 11.12
CA LEU A 170 -15.92 -6.63 11.49
C LEU A 170 -16.93 -5.60 12.03
N TRP A 171 -18.23 -5.82 11.79
CA TRP A 171 -19.28 -4.87 12.17
C TRP A 171 -19.22 -4.44 13.64
N HIS A 172 -19.17 -5.38 14.58
CA HIS A 172 -19.37 -5.09 16.01
C HIS A 172 -18.15 -4.47 16.72
N ASN A 173 -16.98 -4.47 16.08
CA ASN A 173 -15.72 -4.08 16.74
C ASN A 173 -15.26 -2.65 16.39
N HIS A 174 -15.98 -1.94 15.53
CA HIS A 174 -15.53 -0.67 14.95
C HIS A 174 -16.63 0.39 14.97
N ALA A 175 -16.82 1.04 16.13
CA ALA A 175 -17.84 2.08 16.32
C ALA A 175 -17.71 3.28 15.35
N GLU A 176 -16.48 3.63 14.94
CA GLU A 176 -16.24 4.69 13.95
C GLU A 176 -16.91 4.39 12.60
N ILE A 177 -16.78 3.14 12.12
CA ILE A 177 -17.39 2.69 10.87
C ILE A 177 -18.92 2.74 10.98
N GLN A 178 -19.47 2.29 12.11
CA GLN A 178 -20.91 2.32 12.38
C GLN A 178 -21.45 3.76 12.41
N ASN A 179 -20.72 4.70 13.01
CA ASN A 179 -21.12 6.10 13.06
C ASN A 179 -21.18 6.71 11.65
N ILE A 180 -20.15 6.49 10.82
CA ILE A 180 -20.13 6.99 9.44
C ILE A 180 -21.29 6.40 8.63
N LEU A 181 -21.54 5.09 8.76
CA LEU A 181 -22.67 4.45 8.10
C LEU A 181 -24.02 4.98 8.60
N GLY A 182 -24.16 5.18 9.92
CA GLY A 182 -25.34 5.78 10.52
C GLY A 182 -25.62 7.19 10.01
N GLU A 183 -24.59 8.02 9.83
CA GLU A 183 -24.74 9.35 9.22
C GLU A 183 -25.17 9.27 7.75
N ILE A 184 -24.63 8.34 6.97
CA ILE A 184 -25.00 8.19 5.55
C ILE A 184 -26.42 7.65 5.40
N LEU A 185 -26.75 6.61 6.18
CA LEU A 185 -28.03 5.90 6.11
C LEU A 185 -29.16 6.63 6.83
N GLY A 186 -28.84 7.40 7.88
CA GLY A 186 -29.81 8.15 8.70
C GLY A 186 -30.21 9.51 8.13
N ASN A 187 -29.49 10.04 7.14
CA ASN A 187 -29.86 11.26 6.39
C ASN A 187 -31.05 11.05 5.42
N THR A 188 -31.88 10.03 5.64
CA THR A 188 -33.08 9.72 4.84
C THR A 188 -34.39 10.21 5.44
N GLU A 189 -34.35 11.01 6.52
CA GLU A 189 -35.54 11.66 7.11
C GLU A 189 -35.75 13.09 6.59
#